data_AF-A0A0M8TJV6-F1
#
_entry.id   AF-A0A0M8TJV6-F1
#
_cell.length_a   1.000
_cell.length_b   1.000
_cell.length_c   1.000
_cell.angle_alpha   90.00
_cell.angle_beta   90.00
_cell.angle_gamma   90.00
#
_symmetry.space_group_name_H-M   'P 1'
#
loop_
_entity.id
_entity.type
_entity.pdbx_description
1 polymer ?
#
loop_
_entity_poly.entity_id
_entity_poly.type
_entity_poly.pdbx_seq_one_letter_code
_entity_poly.pdbx_strand_id
1 'polypeptide(L)'
;MGGNSTLASYEEDEAEQRFAELKEAPATCRSYEGEGYVGPFKATVAPETPPQVGEEAVAFREIVPMGPEQPGDRNEQFIVVRTGNTIATFSELSMGASRSFPTELISRQVERLRNAQRP
;
A
#
# COMPACT_ATOMS: atom_id res chain seq x y z
N MET A 1 -11.91 -10.59 0.40
CA MET A 1 -10.66 -10.84 1.14
C MET A 1 -9.64 -11.28 0.13
N GLY A 2 -8.49 -10.60 0.05
CA GLY A 2 -7.55 -10.86 -1.02
C GLY A 2 -6.31 -9.98 -0.95
N GLY A 3 -5.17 -10.61 -1.24
CA GLY A 3 -3.90 -9.95 -1.44
C GLY A 3 -3.71 -9.59 -2.91
N ASN A 4 -3.21 -8.39 -3.18
CA ASN A 4 -2.85 -7.87 -4.49
C ASN A 4 -1.37 -7.44 -4.46
N SER A 5 -0.69 -7.58 -5.59
CA SER A 5 0.56 -6.87 -5.84
C SER A 5 0.51 -6.18 -7.21
N THR A 6 0.87 -4.90 -7.25
CA THR A 6 1.01 -4.10 -8.47
C THR A 6 2.46 -3.65 -8.62
N LEU A 7 2.97 -3.68 -9.84
CA LEU A 7 4.30 -3.16 -10.19
C LEU A 7 4.13 -1.99 -11.14
N ALA A 8 4.78 -0.88 -10.82
CA ALA A 8 4.88 0.28 -11.68
C ALA A 8 6.36 0.52 -11.99
N SER A 9 6.73 0.43 -13.27
CA SER A 9 8.05 0.77 -13.75
C SER A 9 8.05 2.20 -14.28
N TYR A 10 9.14 2.91 -14.02
CA TYR A 10 9.30 4.31 -14.32
C TYR A 10 10.56 4.53 -15.16
N GLU A 11 10.58 5.63 -15.90
CA GLU A 11 11.79 6.08 -16.58
C GLU A 11 12.67 6.90 -15.61
N GLU A 12 13.98 6.87 -15.84
CA GLU A 12 14.97 7.69 -15.12
C GLU A 12 14.78 7.70 -13.58
N ASP A 13 14.56 8.86 -12.97
CA ASP A 13 14.40 9.05 -11.53
C ASP A 13 12.94 9.24 -11.08
N GLU A 14 11.96 9.04 -11.97
CA GLU A 14 10.55 9.29 -11.68
C GLU A 14 10.02 8.40 -10.54
N ALA A 15 10.54 7.17 -10.39
CA ALA A 15 10.19 6.30 -9.27
C ALA A 15 10.58 6.93 -7.91
N GLU A 16 11.75 7.56 -7.83
CA GLU A 16 12.22 8.22 -6.62
C GLU A 16 11.34 9.43 -6.29
N GLN A 17 11.04 10.26 -7.29
CA GLN A 17 10.19 11.45 -7.12
C GLN A 17 8.78 11.09 -6.63
N ARG A 18 8.12 10.10 -7.26
CA ARG A 18 6.79 9.63 -6.84
C ARG A 18 6.80 9.00 -5.46
N PHE A 19 7.87 8.28 -5.12
CA PHE A 19 7.98 7.67 -3.80
C PHE A 19 8.23 8.72 -2.71
N ALA A 20 8.97 9.78 -2.99
CA ALA A 20 9.16 10.90 -2.07
C ALA A 20 7.84 11.60 -1.74
N GLU A 21 6.99 11.87 -2.74
CA GLU A 21 5.63 12.40 -2.53
C GLU A 21 4.82 11.47 -1.62
N LEU A 22 4.88 10.16 -1.89
CA LEU A 22 4.15 9.16 -1.11
C LEU A 22 4.65 9.01 0.32
N LYS A 23 5.95 9.19 0.62
CA LYS A 23 6.47 9.08 1.99
C LYS A 23 5.88 10.13 2.93
N GLU A 24 5.64 11.33 2.43
CA GLU A 24 5.11 12.45 3.22
C GLU A 24 3.57 12.40 3.33
N ALA A 25 2.90 11.79 2.35
CA ALA A 25 1.44 11.80 2.27
C ALA A 25 0.76 11.12 3.49
N PRO A 26 1.14 9.91 3.94
CA PRO A 26 0.57 9.31 5.15
C PRO A 26 0.84 10.12 6.42
N ALA A 27 1.85 11.00 6.46
CA ALA A 27 2.08 11.85 7.63
C ALA A 27 1.06 13.01 7.73
N THR A 28 0.51 13.43 6.59
CA THR A 28 -0.36 14.63 6.49
C THR A 28 -1.81 14.28 6.16
N CYS A 29 -2.05 13.23 5.38
CA CYS A 29 -3.36 12.71 5.04
C CYS A 29 -3.83 11.70 6.09
N ARG A 30 -4.80 12.11 6.93
CA ARG A 30 -5.40 11.26 7.98
C ARG A 30 -6.76 10.72 7.61
N SER A 31 -7.42 11.35 6.67
CA SER A 31 -8.74 10.95 6.18
C SER A 31 -9.05 11.62 4.87
N TYR A 32 -9.86 10.97 4.04
CA TYR A 32 -10.43 11.57 2.85
C TYR A 32 -11.86 11.07 2.63
N GLU A 33 -12.58 11.77 1.78
CA GLU A 33 -13.94 11.41 1.35
C GLU A 33 -13.91 11.09 -0.15
N GLY A 34 -14.80 10.21 -0.60
CA GLY A 34 -14.87 9.80 -2.00
C GLY A 34 -16.20 9.13 -2.34
N GLU A 35 -16.36 8.79 -3.62
CA GLU A 35 -17.51 8.05 -4.11
C GLU A 35 -17.11 6.61 -4.44
N GLY A 36 -17.79 5.65 -3.80
CA GLY A 36 -17.59 4.22 -4.00
C GLY A 36 -18.80 3.58 -4.70
N TYR A 37 -18.72 2.27 -4.96
CA TYR A 37 -19.80 1.52 -5.61
C TYR A 37 -21.14 1.60 -4.87
N VAL A 38 -21.10 1.71 -3.55
CA VAL A 38 -22.29 1.80 -2.67
C VAL A 38 -22.65 3.24 -2.28
N GLY A 39 -22.01 4.23 -2.91
CA GLY A 39 -22.20 5.65 -2.62
C GLY A 39 -21.02 6.29 -1.86
N PRO A 40 -21.24 7.46 -1.23
CA PRO A 40 -20.18 8.23 -0.62
C PRO A 40 -19.60 7.51 0.58
N PHE A 41 -18.29 7.65 0.78
CA PHE A 41 -17.58 7.07 1.90
C PHE A 41 -16.56 8.05 2.49
N LYS A 42 -16.20 7.80 3.74
CA LYS A 42 -15.09 8.44 4.41
C LYS A 42 -14.07 7.38 4.81
N ALA A 43 -12.84 7.56 4.36
CA ALA A 43 -11.71 6.71 4.73
C ALA A 43 -10.88 7.38 5.81
N THR A 44 -10.34 6.58 6.73
CA THR A 44 -9.24 6.95 7.62
C THR A 44 -7.96 6.33 7.11
N VAL A 45 -6.85 7.09 7.16
CA VAL A 45 -5.51 6.63 6.77
C VAL A 45 -4.62 6.60 8.01
N ALA A 46 -4.20 5.40 8.38
CA ALA A 46 -3.34 5.15 9.53
C ALA A 46 -1.95 4.67 9.06
N PRO A 47 -0.86 5.41 9.30
CA PRO A 47 0.48 4.94 9.01
C PRO A 47 0.81 3.69 9.82
N GLU A 48 1.60 2.82 9.22
CA GLU A 48 2.15 1.63 9.86
C GLU A 48 3.67 1.61 9.71
N THR A 49 4.34 0.80 10.52
CA THR A 49 5.79 0.58 10.36
C THR A 49 6.02 -0.30 9.12
N PRO A 50 6.74 0.19 8.10
CA PRO A 50 7.01 -0.61 6.90
C PRO A 50 8.05 -1.70 7.19
N PRO A 51 8.03 -2.81 6.42
CA PRO A 51 9.13 -3.76 6.45
C PRO A 51 10.42 -3.11 5.92
N GLN A 52 11.56 -3.52 6.47
CA GLN A 52 12.89 -3.03 6.04
C GLN A 52 13.36 -3.77 4.79
N VAL A 53 12.71 -3.52 3.67
CA VAL A 53 12.98 -4.15 2.36
C VAL A 53 12.98 -3.10 1.27
N GLY A 54 13.71 -3.37 0.19
CA GLY A 54 13.92 -2.40 -0.88
C GLY A 54 14.88 -1.30 -0.49
N GLU A 55 14.91 -0.23 -1.28
CA GLU A 55 15.67 0.98 -0.97
C GLU A 55 14.86 1.91 -0.07
N GLU A 56 13.55 1.98 -0.31
CA GLU A 56 12.61 2.74 0.50
C GLU A 56 11.28 1.99 0.62
N ALA A 57 10.63 2.13 1.77
CA ALA A 57 9.35 1.48 2.05
C ALA A 57 8.42 2.39 2.86
N VAL A 58 7.12 2.34 2.56
CA VAL A 58 6.04 3.03 3.26
C VAL A 58 4.92 2.02 3.52
N ALA A 59 4.29 2.10 4.69
CA ALA A 59 3.13 1.30 5.02
C ALA A 59 2.04 2.16 5.64
N PHE A 60 0.79 1.90 5.27
CA PHE A 60 -0.37 2.53 5.84
C PHE A 60 -1.60 1.64 5.66
N ARG A 61 -2.66 1.96 6.39
CA ARG A 61 -3.93 1.25 6.37
C ARG A 61 -5.06 2.22 6.08
N GLU A 62 -5.88 1.87 5.10
CA GLU A 62 -7.13 2.54 4.78
C GLU A 62 -8.28 1.82 5.49
N ILE A 63 -9.09 2.56 6.25
CA ILE A 63 -10.26 2.03 6.96
C ILE A 63 -11.49 2.81 6.53
N VAL A 64 -12.47 2.11 5.95
CA VAL A 64 -13.76 2.66 5.56
C VAL A 64 -14.86 1.98 6.38
N PRO A 65 -15.57 2.72 7.25
CA PRO A 65 -16.71 2.18 7.98
C PRO A 65 -17.84 1.82 7.01
N MET A 66 -18.33 0.58 7.08
CA MET A 66 -19.32 0.06 6.11
C MET A 66 -20.76 0.05 6.66
N GLY A 67 -20.96 0.55 7.88
CA GLY A 67 -22.27 0.60 8.53
C GLY A 67 -22.73 -0.76 9.10
N PRO A 68 -23.86 -0.76 9.84
CA PRO A 68 -24.30 -1.93 10.63
C PRO A 68 -24.83 -3.10 9.79
N GLU A 69 -25.18 -2.89 8.53
CA GLU A 69 -25.72 -3.92 7.63
C GLU A 69 -24.63 -4.75 6.93
N GLN A 70 -23.36 -4.34 7.07
CA GLN A 70 -22.20 -4.98 6.44
C GLN A 70 -21.40 -5.80 7.45
N PRO A 71 -20.60 -6.79 7.03
CA PRO A 71 -19.88 -7.71 7.92
C PRO A 71 -18.71 -7.07 8.71
N GLY A 72 -18.65 -5.74 8.78
CA GLY A 72 -17.61 -4.94 9.44
C GLY A 72 -16.91 -3.99 8.48
N ASP A 73 -16.02 -3.16 9.03
CA ASP A 73 -15.31 -2.12 8.28
C ASP A 73 -14.47 -2.73 7.14
N ARG A 74 -14.45 -2.04 6.00
CA ARG A 74 -13.51 -2.33 4.93
C ARG A 74 -12.14 -1.86 5.38
N ASN A 75 -11.19 -2.78 5.45
CA ASN A 75 -9.87 -2.54 5.98
C ASN A 75 -8.81 -3.04 4.99
N GLU A 76 -8.05 -2.11 4.43
CA GLU A 76 -7.02 -2.41 3.43
C GLU A 76 -5.65 -1.93 3.90
N GLN A 77 -4.72 -2.87 4.05
CA GLN A 77 -3.31 -2.55 4.26
C GLN A 77 -2.66 -2.27 2.92
N PHE A 78 -1.79 -1.26 2.87
CA PHE A 78 -0.88 -0.98 1.77
C PHE A 78 0.57 -1.00 2.26
N ILE A 79 1.43 -1.72 1.55
CA ILE A 79 2.88 -1.67 1.71
C ILE A 79 3.46 -1.34 0.34
N VAL A 80 4.16 -0.22 0.25
CA VAL A 80 4.72 0.30 -0.99
C VAL A 80 6.24 0.34 -0.86
N VAL A 81 6.94 -0.28 -1.80
CA VAL A 81 8.39 -0.46 -1.77
C VAL A 81 8.99 0.02 -3.08
N ARG A 82 10.01 0.89 -3.00
CA ARG A 82 10.83 1.27 -4.16
C ARG A 82 12.08 0.39 -4.24
N THR A 83 12.39 -0.05 -5.45
CA THR A 83 13.66 -0.69 -5.77
C THR A 83 14.10 -0.25 -7.16
N GLY A 84 15.18 0.52 -7.24
CA GLY A 84 15.60 1.19 -8.48
C GLY A 84 14.45 2.01 -9.07
N ASN A 85 14.13 1.72 -10.34
CA ASN A 85 13.12 2.45 -11.10
C ASN A 85 11.72 1.77 -11.05
N THR A 86 11.50 0.91 -10.05
CA THR A 86 10.22 0.21 -9.88
C THR A 86 9.64 0.50 -8.50
N ILE A 87 8.34 0.79 -8.46
CA ILE A 87 7.53 0.82 -7.25
C ILE A 87 6.66 -0.44 -7.23
N ALA A 88 6.79 -1.23 -6.17
CA ALA A 88 5.95 -2.38 -5.90
C ALA A 88 4.97 -2.06 -4.77
N THR A 89 3.68 -2.19 -5.05
CA THR A 89 2.61 -2.01 -4.07
C THR A 89 2.00 -3.37 -3.74
N PHE A 90 1.95 -3.71 -2.46
CA PHE A 90 1.26 -4.88 -1.94
C PHE A 90 0.07 -4.40 -1.13
N SER A 91 -1.13 -4.94 -1.39
CA SER A 91 -2.31 -4.64 -0.58
C SER A 91 -3.01 -5.90 -0.08
N GLU A 92 -3.54 -5.84 1.14
CA GLU A 92 -4.38 -6.89 1.73
C GLU A 92 -5.71 -6.27 2.15
N LEU A 93 -6.76 -6.66 1.43
CA LEU A 93 -8.13 -6.21 1.70
C LEU A 93 -8.87 -7.24 2.56
N SER A 94 -9.40 -6.79 3.69
CA SER A 94 -10.22 -7.57 4.61
C SER A 94 -11.46 -6.81 5.05
N MET A 95 -12.53 -7.56 5.40
CA MET A 95 -13.78 -7.00 5.92
C MET A 95 -13.91 -7.42 7.38
N GLY A 96 -14.14 -6.46 8.27
CA GLY A 96 -14.34 -6.71 9.72
C GLY A 96 -13.12 -7.28 10.45
N ALA A 97 -11.94 -7.29 9.82
CA ALA A 97 -10.69 -7.76 10.39
C ALA A 97 -9.54 -6.83 10.00
N SER A 98 -8.45 -6.87 10.77
CA SER A 98 -7.18 -6.23 10.38
C SER A 98 -6.22 -7.33 9.96
N ARG A 99 -6.13 -7.59 8.66
CA ARG A 99 -5.16 -8.53 8.09
C ARG A 99 -3.96 -7.79 7.51
N SER A 100 -2.86 -8.51 7.39
CA SER A 100 -1.62 -8.00 6.84
C SER A 100 -1.11 -8.88 5.72
N PHE A 101 -0.54 -8.26 4.71
CA PHE A 101 0.15 -8.95 3.63
C PHE A 101 1.40 -9.65 4.19
N PRO A 102 1.68 -10.92 3.84
CA PRO A 102 2.81 -11.64 4.42
C PRO A 102 4.17 -11.00 4.09
N THR A 103 4.88 -10.51 5.11
CA THR A 103 6.18 -9.84 4.93
C THR A 103 7.22 -10.70 4.23
N GLU A 104 7.23 -12.02 4.49
CA GLU A 104 8.16 -12.92 3.83
C GLU A 104 7.95 -12.95 2.30
N LEU A 105 6.70 -12.86 1.83
CA LEU A 105 6.41 -12.78 0.40
C LEU A 105 6.87 -11.45 -0.18
N ILE A 106 6.66 -10.34 0.54
CA ILE A 106 7.15 -9.01 0.15
C ILE A 106 8.68 -9.05 -0.03
N SER A 107 9.41 -9.55 0.96
CA SER A 107 10.87 -9.65 0.91
C SER A 107 11.34 -10.44 -0.32
N ARG A 108 10.74 -11.61 -0.59
CA ARG A 108 11.09 -12.45 -1.74
C ARG A 108 10.78 -11.76 -3.07
N GLN A 109 9.66 -11.06 -3.18
CA GLN A 109 9.30 -10.36 -4.42
C GLN A 109 10.20 -9.15 -4.67
N VAL A 110 10.47 -8.34 -3.65
CA VAL A 110 11.37 -7.20 -3.74
C VAL A 110 12.79 -7.65 -4.10
N GLU A 111 13.28 -8.76 -3.53
CA GLU A 111 14.57 -9.32 -3.90
C GLU A 111 14.63 -9.73 -5.37
N ARG A 112 13.57 -10.38 -5.88
CA ARG A 112 13.47 -10.74 -7.31
C ARG A 112 13.49 -9.51 -8.21
N LEU A 113 12.73 -8.46 -7.86
CA LEU A 113 12.70 -7.21 -8.62
C LEU A 113 14.07 -6.53 -8.64
N ARG A 114 14.76 -6.47 -7.50
CA ARG A 114 16.12 -5.94 -7.42
C ARG A 114 17.08 -6.73 -8.30
N ASN A 115 16.99 -8.06 -8.29
CA ASN A 115 17.86 -8.91 -9.09
C ASN A 115 17.59 -8.77 -10.59
N ALA A 116 16.33 -8.54 -10.99
CA ALA A 116 15.94 -8.34 -12.39
C ALA A 116 16.42 -7.00 -12.99
N GLN A 117 16.82 -6.04 -12.15
CA GLN A 117 17.35 -4.74 -12.57
C GLN A 117 18.88 -4.70 -12.65
N ARG A 118 19.56 -5.81 -12.33
CA ARG A 118 21.02 -5.91 -12.46
C ARG A 118 21.41 -6.05 -13.94
N PRO A 119 22.55 -5.48 -14.37
CA PRO A 119 23.08 -5.65 -15.72
C PRO A 119 23.37 -7.11 -16.07
#